data_AF-A0A2P4SDC8-F1
#
_entry.id   AF-A0A2P4SDC8-F1
#
_cell.length_a   1.000
_cell.length_b   1.000
_cell.length_c   1.000
_cell.angle_alpha   90.00
_cell.angle_beta   90.00
_cell.angle_gamma   90.00
#
_symmetry.space_group_name_H-M   'P 1'
#
loop_
_entity.id
_entity.type
_entity.pdbx_description
1 polymer ?
#
loop_
_entity_poly.entity_id
_entity_poly.type
_entity_poly.pdbx_seq_one_letter_code
_entity_poly.pdbx_strand_id
1 'polypeptide(L)'
;GTFIEFRNGMLNVSPIGRSCSQEERIEFYELDKKEHIREKFVADLRREFAGKGLTFSIGGQISFDVFPDGWDKRYCLGIIAEDGYKTIYFFGDKTMPGGNDYEIFTDSRTKGHSVTSPQDTRRICEELFF
;
A
#
# COMPACT_ATOMS: atom_id res chain seq x y z
N GLY A 1 -16.67 -14.12 9.83
CA GLY A 1 -16.22 -12.73 9.80
C GLY A 1 -16.30 -12.16 8.38
N THR A 2 -15.83 -10.92 8.20
CA THR A 2 -15.71 -10.28 6.88
C THR A 2 -14.37 -10.64 6.23
N PHE A 3 -14.30 -11.78 5.54
CA PHE A 3 -13.05 -12.30 4.96
C PHE A 3 -12.65 -11.65 3.65
N ILE A 4 -13.63 -11.26 2.85
CA ILE A 4 -13.45 -10.52 1.60
C ILE A 4 -14.35 -9.28 1.68
N GLU A 5 -13.75 -8.11 1.58
CA GLU A 5 -14.45 -6.82 1.59
C GLU A 5 -14.30 -6.17 0.21
N PHE A 6 -15.43 -5.95 -0.47
CA PHE A 6 -15.49 -5.23 -1.73
C PHE A 6 -15.43 -3.73 -1.47
N ARG A 7 -14.44 -3.05 -2.05
CA ARG A 7 -14.31 -1.59 -2.03
C ARG A 7 -14.35 -1.07 -3.47
N ASN A 8 -14.47 0.24 -3.63
CA ASN A 8 -14.52 0.87 -4.95
C ASN A 8 -13.27 0.57 -5.80
N GLY A 9 -12.08 0.63 -5.18
CA GLY A 9 -10.80 0.50 -5.87
C GLY A 9 -10.16 -0.90 -5.81
N MET A 10 -10.69 -1.80 -4.99
CA MET A 10 -9.95 -3.02 -4.62
C MET A 10 -10.84 -4.02 -3.87
N LEU A 11 -10.32 -5.24 -3.74
CA LEU A 11 -10.76 -6.19 -2.73
C LEU A 11 -9.76 -6.17 -1.57
N ASN A 12 -10.26 -6.13 -0.34
CA ASN A 12 -9.43 -6.42 0.84
C ASN A 12 -9.71 -7.84 1.30
N VAL A 13 -8.67 -8.65 1.42
CA VAL A 13 -8.76 -10.06 1.86
C VAL A 13 -8.09 -10.21 3.21
N SER A 14 -8.80 -10.77 4.19
CA SER A 14 -8.34 -10.98 5.56
C SER A 14 -8.61 -12.43 5.98
N PRO A 15 -7.57 -13.27 6.21
CA PRO A 15 -7.76 -14.66 6.61
C PRO A 15 -8.53 -14.82 7.93
N ILE A 16 -8.28 -13.96 8.92
CA ILE A 16 -9.04 -13.93 10.18
C ILE A 16 -10.41 -13.24 10.05
N GLY A 17 -10.58 -12.43 8.99
CA GLY A 17 -11.76 -11.59 8.77
C GLY A 17 -11.66 -10.24 9.48
N ARG A 18 -12.16 -9.17 8.84
CA ARG A 18 -12.05 -7.79 9.34
C ARG A 18 -12.91 -7.47 10.56
N SER A 19 -13.87 -8.34 10.88
CA SER A 19 -14.77 -8.19 12.03
C SER A 19 -14.15 -8.72 13.34
N CYS A 20 -12.86 -9.01 13.37
CA CYS A 20 -12.15 -9.47 14.56
C CYS A 20 -11.96 -8.34 15.59
N SER A 21 -11.79 -8.71 16.86
CA SER A 21 -11.42 -7.80 17.93
C SER A 21 -9.98 -7.30 17.76
N GLN A 22 -9.58 -6.30 18.55
CA GLN A 22 -8.20 -5.82 18.58
C GLN A 22 -7.23 -6.89 19.12
N GLU A 23 -7.67 -7.68 20.09
CA GLU A 23 -6.89 -8.78 20.68
C GLU A 23 -6.65 -9.88 19.64
N GLU A 24 -7.71 -10.31 18.95
CA GLU A 24 -7.64 -11.30 17.86
C GLU A 24 -6.76 -10.80 16.70
N ARG A 25 -6.83 -9.50 16.39
CA ARG A 25 -5.97 -8.86 15.38
C ARG A 25 -4.50 -8.94 15.76
N ILE A 26 -4.15 -8.70 17.02
CA ILE A 26 -2.76 -8.80 17.50
C ILE A 26 -2.30 -10.26 17.48
N GLU A 27 -3.13 -11.18 17.96
CA GLU A 27 -2.84 -12.61 17.95
C GLU A 27 -2.59 -13.12 16.52
N PHE A 28 -3.47 -12.78 15.57
CA PHE A 28 -3.29 -13.13 14.17
C PHE A 28 -2.01 -12.53 13.60
N TYR A 29 -1.70 -11.28 13.92
CA TYR A 29 -0.49 -10.64 13.40
C TYR A 29 0.78 -11.36 13.87
N GLU A 30 0.83 -11.79 15.13
CA GLU A 30 1.96 -12.55 15.66
C GLU A 30 2.02 -13.98 15.11
N LEU A 31 0.87 -14.61 14.84
CA LEU A 31 0.80 -15.90 14.16
C LEU A 31 1.27 -15.79 12.70
N ASP A 32 0.76 -14.81 11.96
CA ASP A 32 1.07 -14.58 10.54
C ASP A 32 2.56 -14.27 10.32
N LYS A 33 3.22 -13.57 11.25
CA LYS A 33 4.68 -13.38 11.22
C LYS A 33 5.47 -14.69 11.34
N LYS A 34 4.96 -15.67 12.10
CA LYS A 34 5.63 -16.95 12.32
C LYS A 34 5.36 -17.93 11.17
N GLU A 35 4.10 -17.95 10.71
CA GLU A 35 3.61 -18.94 9.76
C GLU A 35 3.57 -18.43 8.31
N HIS A 36 3.80 -17.13 8.10
CA HIS A 36 3.80 -16.47 6.79
C HIS A 36 2.50 -16.71 6.00
N ILE A 37 1.35 -16.65 6.68
CA ILE A 37 0.05 -17.06 6.12
C ILE A 37 -0.32 -16.19 4.91
N ARG A 38 -0.29 -14.86 5.08
CA ARG A 38 -0.63 -13.91 4.00
C ARG A 38 0.38 -13.95 2.87
N GLU A 39 1.67 -14.13 3.16
CA GLU A 39 2.72 -14.23 2.14
C GLU A 39 2.54 -15.47 1.26
N LYS A 40 2.30 -16.64 1.87
CA LYS A 40 1.99 -17.88 1.14
C LYS A 40 0.72 -17.74 0.31
N PHE A 41 -0.33 -17.15 0.89
CA PHE A 41 -1.59 -16.93 0.18
C PHE A 41 -1.39 -15.99 -1.03
N VAL A 42 -0.70 -14.87 -0.86
CA VAL A 42 -0.40 -13.95 -1.96
C VAL A 42 0.49 -14.62 -3.02
N ALA A 43 1.44 -15.46 -2.64
CA ALA A 43 2.27 -16.20 -3.59
C ALA A 43 1.44 -17.16 -4.46
N ASP A 44 0.49 -17.87 -3.85
CA ASP A 44 -0.43 -18.76 -4.58
C ASP A 44 -1.33 -17.96 -5.54
N LEU A 45 -1.89 -16.82 -5.09
CA LEU A 45 -2.70 -15.95 -5.94
C LEU A 45 -1.90 -15.36 -7.11
N ARG A 46 -0.65 -14.93 -6.87
CA ARG A 46 0.23 -14.44 -7.95
C ARG A 46 0.50 -15.51 -9.00
N ARG A 47 0.68 -16.78 -8.59
CA ARG A 47 0.85 -17.90 -9.52
C ARG A 47 -0.42 -18.17 -10.33
N GLU A 48 -1.58 -18.22 -9.66
CA GLU A 48 -2.87 -18.52 -10.29
C GLU A 48 -3.36 -17.42 -11.24
N PHE A 49 -3.07 -16.16 -10.90
CA PHE A 49 -3.48 -15.00 -11.68
C PHE A 49 -2.34 -14.35 -12.49
N ALA A 50 -1.25 -15.09 -12.71
CA ALA A 50 -0.13 -14.62 -13.52
C ALA A 50 -0.60 -14.14 -14.90
N GLY A 51 -0.19 -12.92 -15.28
CA GLY A 51 -0.55 -12.30 -16.57
C GLY A 51 -1.97 -11.76 -16.66
N LYS A 52 -2.77 -11.76 -15.58
CA LYS A 52 -4.15 -11.26 -15.58
C LYS A 52 -4.30 -9.81 -15.09
N GLY A 53 -3.20 -9.08 -14.91
CA GLY A 53 -3.20 -7.66 -14.57
C GLY A 53 -3.64 -7.35 -13.14
N LEU A 54 -3.29 -8.20 -12.17
CA LEU A 54 -3.62 -8.02 -10.76
C LEU A 54 -2.38 -7.86 -9.90
N THR A 55 -2.40 -6.84 -9.05
CA THR A 55 -1.41 -6.56 -8.02
C THR A 55 -1.95 -6.97 -6.65
N PHE A 56 -1.05 -7.50 -5.82
CA PHE A 56 -1.34 -7.96 -4.46
C PHE A 56 -0.38 -7.27 -3.49
N SER A 57 -0.93 -6.55 -2.50
CA SER A 57 -0.15 -5.78 -1.52
C SER A 57 -0.51 -6.18 -0.09
N ILE A 58 0.46 -6.73 0.64
CA ILE A 58 0.28 -7.06 2.05
C ILE A 58 0.43 -5.77 2.86
N GLY A 59 -0.62 -5.42 3.61
CA GLY A 59 -0.69 -4.16 4.34
C GLY A 59 -1.41 -4.31 5.68
N GLY A 60 -0.89 -3.63 6.69
CA GLY A 60 -1.44 -3.70 8.04
C GLY A 60 -1.28 -5.07 8.70
N GLN A 61 -2.11 -5.35 9.70
CA GLN A 61 -1.92 -6.50 10.60
C GLN A 61 -2.61 -7.79 10.14
N ILE A 62 -3.71 -7.69 9.40
CA ILE A 62 -4.61 -8.84 9.19
C ILE A 62 -4.93 -9.14 7.73
N SER A 63 -4.59 -8.26 6.80
CA SER A 63 -5.11 -8.33 5.43
C SER A 63 -4.05 -8.07 4.37
N PHE A 64 -4.45 -8.26 3.13
CA PHE A 64 -3.79 -7.76 1.94
C PHE A 64 -4.84 -7.25 0.95
N ASP A 65 -4.45 -6.32 0.10
CA ASP A 65 -5.31 -5.74 -0.94
C ASP A 65 -5.02 -6.38 -2.30
N VAL A 66 -6.08 -6.52 -3.11
CA VAL A 66 -6.06 -6.99 -4.49
C VAL A 66 -6.67 -5.93 -5.38
N PHE A 67 -5.91 -5.46 -6.37
CA PHE A 67 -6.34 -4.37 -7.25
C PHE A 67 -5.72 -4.54 -8.65
N PRO A 68 -6.30 -3.92 -9.69
CA PRO A 68 -5.69 -3.93 -11.02
C PRO A 68 -4.29 -3.31 -11.02
N ASP A 69 -3.41 -3.77 -11.89
CA ASP A 69 -2.08 -3.19 -12.04
C ASP A 69 -2.16 -1.67 -12.32
N GLY A 70 -1.32 -0.90 -11.63
CA GLY A 70 -1.30 0.56 -11.72
C GLY A 70 -2.37 1.29 -10.87
N TRP A 71 -3.23 0.56 -10.15
CA TRP A 71 -4.15 1.14 -9.15
C TRP A 71 -3.51 1.33 -7.77
N ASP A 72 -2.18 1.25 -7.69
CA ASP A 72 -1.41 1.76 -6.55
C ASP A 72 -1.51 3.29 -6.44
N LYS A 73 -0.74 3.90 -5.53
CA LYS A 73 -0.82 5.35 -5.29
C LYS A 73 -0.54 6.19 -6.55
N ARG A 74 0.13 5.67 -7.58
CA ARG A 74 0.32 6.37 -8.87
C ARG A 74 -0.99 6.66 -9.60
N TYR A 75 -2.09 5.96 -9.27
CA TYR A 75 -3.40 6.19 -9.87
C TYR A 75 -3.80 7.67 -9.82
N CYS A 76 -3.56 8.35 -8.69
CA CYS A 76 -3.90 9.76 -8.55
C CYS A 76 -3.09 10.69 -9.47
N LEU A 77 -1.88 10.29 -9.87
CA LEU A 77 -1.05 11.08 -10.78
C LEU A 77 -1.65 11.17 -12.20
N GLY A 78 -2.49 10.21 -12.59
CA GLY A 78 -3.26 10.29 -13.84
C GLY A 78 -4.38 11.32 -13.78
N ILE A 79 -4.95 11.53 -12.59
CA ILE A 79 -6.06 12.48 -12.37
C ILE A 79 -5.54 13.92 -12.44
N ILE A 80 -4.38 14.19 -11.84
CA ILE A 80 -3.80 15.55 -11.78
C ILE A 80 -2.86 15.87 -12.95
N ALA A 81 -2.82 15.00 -13.97
CA ALA A 81 -1.86 15.13 -15.07
C ALA A 81 -2.04 16.42 -15.88
N GLU A 82 -3.28 16.92 -15.99
CA GLU A 82 -3.64 18.10 -16.77
C GLU A 82 -3.71 19.39 -15.93
N ASP A 83 -3.47 19.30 -14.62
CA ASP A 83 -3.59 20.43 -13.69
C ASP A 83 -2.43 21.45 -13.80
N GLY A 84 -1.44 21.18 -14.64
CA GLY A 84 -0.35 22.12 -14.94
C GLY A 84 0.69 22.29 -13.82
N TYR A 85 0.80 21.33 -12.89
CA TYR A 85 1.82 21.35 -11.84
C TYR A 85 3.24 21.28 -12.42
N LYS A 86 4.07 22.29 -12.14
CA LYS A 86 5.49 22.29 -12.53
C LYS A 86 6.31 21.21 -11.81
N THR A 87 5.99 20.97 -10.54
CA THR A 87 6.65 19.96 -9.70
C THR A 87 5.61 19.33 -8.78
N ILE A 88 5.58 18.01 -8.71
CA ILE A 88 4.79 17.26 -7.74
C ILE A 88 5.75 16.72 -6.69
N TYR A 89 5.60 17.15 -5.43
CA TYR A 89 6.37 16.62 -4.31
C TYR A 89 5.57 15.53 -3.62
N PHE A 90 6.17 14.36 -3.43
CA PHE A 90 5.56 13.24 -2.73
C PHE A 90 6.34 12.94 -1.46
N PHE A 91 5.64 12.71 -0.35
CA PHE A 91 6.23 12.36 0.95
C PHE A 91 5.63 11.04 1.42
N GLY A 92 6.46 10.06 1.76
CA GLY A 92 6.00 8.73 2.20
C GLY A 92 6.98 8.04 3.15
N ASP A 93 6.47 7.15 4.00
CA ASP A 93 7.26 6.41 4.99
C ASP A 93 7.55 4.96 4.56
N LYS A 94 6.82 4.43 3.58
CA LYS A 94 6.97 3.08 3.03
C LYS A 94 7.45 3.11 1.59
N THR A 95 8.56 3.81 1.35
CA THR A 95 9.13 4.11 0.02
C THR A 95 10.16 3.10 -0.49
N MET A 96 10.40 2.00 0.24
CA MET A 96 11.27 0.90 -0.20
C MET A 96 10.45 -0.17 -0.94
N PRO A 97 11.06 -1.00 -1.81
CA PRO A 97 10.35 -2.06 -2.53
C PRO A 97 9.47 -2.92 -1.60
N GLY A 98 8.19 -3.08 -1.97
CA GLY A 98 7.18 -3.77 -1.16
C GLY A 98 6.41 -2.87 -0.18
N GLY A 99 6.83 -1.62 0.02
CA GLY A 99 6.05 -0.62 0.73
C GLY A 99 4.99 0.03 -0.16
N ASN A 100 3.87 0.47 0.42
CA ASN A 100 2.74 1.01 -0.33
C ASN A 100 2.95 2.43 -0.88
N ASP A 101 4.10 3.07 -0.63
CA ASP A 101 4.51 4.34 -1.23
C ASP A 101 5.52 4.16 -2.36
N TYR A 102 6.10 2.97 -2.53
CA TYR A 102 7.23 2.73 -3.42
C TYR A 102 6.96 3.17 -4.86
N GLU A 103 5.80 2.77 -5.40
CA GLU A 103 5.46 3.03 -6.79
C GLU A 103 5.29 4.52 -7.09
N ILE A 104 4.60 5.27 -6.23
CA ILE A 104 4.44 6.73 -6.41
C ILE A 104 5.72 7.48 -6.10
N PHE A 105 6.50 7.04 -5.11
CA PHE A 105 7.78 7.65 -4.74
C PHE A 105 8.82 7.54 -5.86
N THR A 106 8.83 6.42 -6.60
CA THR A 106 9.74 6.18 -7.72
C THR A 106 9.20 6.63 -9.08
N ASP A 107 7.95 7.09 -9.14
CA ASP A 107 7.35 7.60 -10.37
C ASP A 107 8.06 8.88 -10.82
N SER A 108 8.48 8.93 -12.08
CA SER A 108 9.22 10.06 -12.66
C SER A 108 8.45 11.38 -12.63
N ARG A 109 7.14 11.36 -12.43
CA ARG A 109 6.31 12.57 -12.28
C ARG A 109 6.46 13.23 -10.90
N THR A 110 7.05 12.54 -9.93
CA THR A 110 7.19 13.05 -8.55
C THR A 110 8.64 13.34 -8.17
N LYS A 111 8.82 14.26 -7.22
CA LYS A 111 10.02 14.37 -6.39
C LYS A 111 9.72 13.72 -5.05
N GLY A 112 10.15 12.47 -4.89
CA GLY A 112 9.91 11.68 -3.69
C GLY A 112 10.81 12.06 -2.52
N HIS A 113 10.22 12.17 -1.33
CA HIS A 113 10.88 12.38 -0.05
C HIS A 113 10.49 11.25 0.91
N SER A 114 11.46 10.43 1.28
CA SER A 114 11.27 9.42 2.32
C SER A 114 11.25 10.11 3.69
N VAL A 115 10.25 9.82 4.50
CA VAL A 115 10.08 10.38 5.85
C VAL A 115 9.89 9.26 6.87
N THR A 116 10.27 9.53 8.12
CA THR A 116 10.11 8.53 9.21
C THR A 116 9.03 8.91 10.22
N SER A 117 8.58 10.16 10.19
CA SER A 117 7.61 10.70 11.13
C SER A 117 6.94 11.97 10.58
N PRO A 118 5.80 12.40 11.13
CA PRO A 118 5.20 13.69 10.79
C PRO A 118 6.15 14.89 11.02
N GLN A 119 7.03 14.81 12.03
CA GLN A 119 8.02 15.84 12.33
C GLN A 119 9.08 15.93 11.24
N ASP A 120 9.49 14.78 10.69
CA ASP A 120 10.44 14.72 9.58
C ASP A 120 9.85 15.33 8.30
N THR A 121 8.58 15.02 7.99
CA THR A 121 7.84 15.68 6.90
C THR A 121 7.83 17.19 7.07
N ARG A 122 7.53 17.68 8.28
CA ARG A 122 7.50 19.12 8.57
C ARG A 122 8.86 19.76 8.32
N ARG A 123 9.93 19.18 8.85
CA ARG A 123 11.30 19.67 8.68
C ARG A 123 11.67 19.80 7.20
N ILE A 124 11.40 18.77 6.39
CA ILE A 124 11.71 18.80 4.95
C ILE A 124 10.86 19.85 4.22
N CYS A 125 9.58 20.01 4.57
CA CYS A 125 8.75 21.08 4.00
C CYS A 125 9.28 22.47 4.37
N GLU A 126 9.75 22.68 5.61
CA GLU A 126 10.40 23.92 6.02
C GLU A 126 11.66 24.20 5.19
N GLU A 127 12.52 23.20 4.95
CA GLU A 127 13.75 23.33 4.13
C GLU A 127 13.50 23.59 2.64
N LEU A 128 12.39 23.12 2.08
CA LEU A 128 12.10 23.21 0.65
C LEU A 128 11.37 24.50 0.24
N PHE A 129 10.56 25.06 1.13
CA PHE A 129 9.55 26.05 0.77
C PHE A 129 9.63 27.37 1.54
N PHE A 130 10.53 27.49 2.52
CA PHE A 130 10.73 28.69 3.35
C PHE A 130 12.21 29.07 3.43
#